data_AF-A0AAD5FEU4-F1
#
_entry.id   AF-A0AAD5FEU4-F1
#
_cell.length_a   1.000
_cell.length_b   1.000
_cell.length_c   1.000
_cell.angle_alpha   90.00
_cell.angle_beta   90.00
_cell.angle_gamma   90.00
#
_symmetry.space_group_name_H-M   'P 1'
#
loop_
_entity.id
_entity.type
_entity.pdbx_description
1 polymer ?
#
loop_
_entity_poly.entity_id
_entity_poly.type
_entity_poly.pdbx_seq_one_letter_code
_entity_poly.pdbx_strand_id
1 'polypeptide(L)'
;IFREEFGLHQSKVYCFVHLSIQEHLAALYVHLTFIKEQRKVLKQNQVWRILLYVLKLNQVCRTLSDVHIHAVDQALDSQTGHLDLFLRFFLGLSLESNQKLLHSLVTQTGSSSQNKEETVQYIKKKISEDLSTEKSINLFHCLNELGDDSLVEEIQQYLKSGAQSELSPSQWSALVFVLLTSAQDLEEFDLNKYITPDKIKDEILVRVMPVIAASRKAIIRCSEITGRSVEALTSVLNSETSSLRELHLTVKTLNLSENKLEDSGVKRLSALLENPECKVKDL
;
A
#
# COMPACT_ATOMS: atom_id res chain seq x y z
N ILE A 1 -22.88 -14.75 -4.34
CA ILE A 1 -21.50 -15.07 -4.74
C ILE A 1 -21.33 -14.84 -6.25
N PHE A 2 -22.20 -15.44 -7.08
CA PHE A 2 -22.20 -15.21 -8.53
C PHE A 2 -23.38 -14.36 -9.00
N ARG A 3 -23.18 -13.62 -10.09
CA ARG A 3 -24.18 -12.90 -10.87
C ARG A 3 -24.24 -13.51 -12.27
N GLU A 4 -25.44 -13.65 -12.82
CA GLU A 4 -25.63 -14.00 -14.23
C GLU A 4 -25.51 -12.75 -15.10
N GLU A 5 -24.71 -12.83 -16.15
CA GLU A 5 -24.56 -11.80 -17.18
C GLU A 5 -24.69 -12.43 -18.57
N PHE A 6 -25.08 -11.60 -19.55
CA PHE A 6 -25.18 -12.03 -20.93
C PHE A 6 -23.96 -11.52 -21.68
N GLY A 7 -23.14 -12.44 -22.19
CA GLY A 7 -21.99 -12.11 -23.02
C GLY A 7 -22.41 -11.58 -24.40
N LEU A 8 -21.44 -11.08 -25.17
CA LEU A 8 -21.62 -10.56 -26.53
C LEU A 8 -22.38 -11.51 -27.48
N HIS A 9 -22.36 -12.82 -27.20
CA HIS A 9 -22.98 -13.86 -28.02
C HIS A 9 -24.33 -14.34 -27.45
N GLN A 10 -24.95 -13.57 -26.53
CA GLN A 10 -26.16 -13.95 -25.78
C GLN A 10 -26.01 -15.27 -24.99
N SER A 11 -24.78 -15.76 -24.81
CA SER A 11 -24.47 -16.86 -23.93
C SER A 11 -24.52 -16.39 -22.48
N LYS A 12 -25.13 -17.21 -21.62
CA LYS A 12 -25.14 -16.99 -20.17
C LYS A 12 -23.73 -17.22 -19.63
N VAL A 13 -23.18 -16.21 -18.98
CA VAL A 13 -21.91 -16.29 -18.24
C VAL A 13 -22.15 -15.94 -16.78
N TYR A 14 -21.35 -16.53 -15.88
CA TYR A 14 -21.40 -16.23 -14.45
C TYR A 14 -20.12 -15.53 -14.04
N CYS A 15 -20.26 -14.39 -13.36
CA CYS A 15 -19.15 -13.64 -12.78
C CYS A 15 -19.34 -13.49 -11.27
N PHE A 16 -18.27 -13.17 -10.54
CA PHE A 16 -18.40 -12.84 -9.13
C PHE A 16 -19.14 -11.52 -8.96
N VAL A 17 -19.99 -11.43 -7.93
CA VAL A 17 -20.78 -10.21 -7.64
C VAL A 17 -19.87 -9.02 -7.30
N HIS A 18 -18.68 -9.27 -6.74
CA HIS A 18 -17.70 -8.25 -6.42
C HIS A 18 -16.27 -8.83 -6.48
N LEU A 19 -15.29 -8.03 -6.88
CA LEU A 19 -13.89 -8.46 -7.00
C LEU A 19 -13.33 -8.97 -5.67
N SER A 20 -13.69 -8.33 -4.54
CA SER A 20 -13.26 -8.78 -3.22
C SER A 20 -13.69 -10.21 -2.89
N ILE A 21 -14.84 -10.68 -3.40
CA ILE A 21 -15.29 -12.06 -3.21
C ILE A 21 -14.39 -13.02 -4.00
N GLN A 22 -14.04 -12.66 -5.23
CA GLN A 22 -13.12 -13.43 -6.06
C GLN A 22 -11.75 -13.56 -5.40
N GLU A 23 -11.19 -12.45 -4.93
CA GLU A 23 -9.86 -12.42 -4.32
C GLU A 23 -9.84 -13.13 -2.97
N HIS A 24 -10.89 -12.98 -2.16
CA HIS A 24 -11.04 -13.72 -0.91
C HIS A 24 -11.08 -15.24 -1.16
N LEU A 25 -11.87 -15.69 -2.14
CA LEU A 25 -11.95 -17.12 -2.48
C LEU A 25 -10.65 -17.64 -3.09
N ALA A 26 -9.94 -16.83 -3.87
CA ALA A 26 -8.61 -17.16 -4.37
C ALA A 26 -7.61 -17.32 -3.22
N ALA A 27 -7.59 -16.39 -2.26
CA ALA A 27 -6.75 -16.46 -1.06
C ALA A 27 -7.06 -17.71 -0.23
N LEU A 28 -8.34 -17.99 -0.02
CA LEU A 28 -8.80 -19.19 0.68
C LEU A 28 -8.37 -20.47 -0.05
N TYR A 29 -8.50 -20.51 -1.37
CA TYR A 29 -8.09 -21.64 -2.18
C TYR A 29 -6.59 -21.92 -2.04
N VAL A 30 -5.74 -20.89 -2.15
CA VAL A 30 -4.27 -21.00 -2.00
C VAL A 30 -3.93 -21.50 -0.60
N HIS A 31 -4.51 -20.88 0.44
CA HIS A 31 -4.26 -21.24 1.84
C HIS A 31 -4.64 -22.70 2.15
N LEU A 32 -5.86 -23.12 1.78
CA LEU A 32 -6.33 -24.49 1.99
C LEU A 32 -5.51 -25.51 1.18
N THR A 33 -5.08 -25.15 -0.03
CA THR A 33 -4.25 -26.00 -0.87
C THR A 33 -2.89 -26.23 -0.23
N PHE A 34 -2.23 -25.18 0.24
CA PHE A 34 -0.95 -25.29 0.93
C PHE A 34 -1.05 -26.18 2.18
N ILE A 35 -2.04 -25.94 3.04
CA ILE A 35 -2.24 -26.75 4.26
C ILE A 35 -2.48 -28.23 3.93
N LYS A 36 -3.30 -28.53 2.91
CA LYS A 36 -3.58 -29.91 2.50
C LYS A 36 -2.35 -30.62 1.95
N GLU A 37 -1.50 -29.92 1.21
CA GLU A 37 -0.32 -30.50 0.58
C GLU A 37 0.89 -30.59 1.53
N GLN A 38 1.06 -29.67 2.48
CA GLN A 38 2.06 -29.80 3.57
C GLN A 38 1.84 -31.09 4.37
N ARG A 39 0.60 -31.59 4.46
CA ARG A 39 0.28 -32.87 5.11
C ARG A 39 0.62 -34.09 4.26
N LYS A 40 0.62 -33.97 2.94
CA LYS A 40 0.95 -35.06 2.01
C LYS A 40 2.45 -35.05 1.70
N VAL A 41 3.30 -35.20 2.72
CA VAL A 41 4.77 -35.08 2.61
C VAL A 41 5.43 -36.06 1.61
N LEU A 42 4.73 -36.99 0.96
CA LEU A 42 5.38 -38.01 0.10
C LEU A 42 4.71 -38.35 -1.24
N LYS A 43 3.78 -37.55 -1.79
CA LYS A 43 3.35 -37.73 -3.19
C LYS A 43 3.20 -36.39 -3.88
N GLN A 44 4.15 -36.03 -4.75
CA GLN A 44 4.01 -34.92 -5.70
C GLN A 44 2.71 -35.09 -6.48
N ASN A 45 1.68 -34.35 -6.08
CA ASN A 45 0.36 -34.45 -6.68
C ASN A 45 0.15 -33.29 -7.67
N GLN A 46 -0.78 -33.47 -8.60
CA GLN A 46 -1.13 -32.47 -9.62
C GLN A 46 -1.52 -31.11 -9.01
N VAL A 47 -2.02 -31.13 -7.77
CA VAL A 47 -2.42 -29.96 -6.98
C VAL A 47 -1.24 -29.11 -6.51
N TRP A 48 -0.11 -29.72 -6.09
CA TRP A 48 1.10 -28.97 -5.75
C TRP A 48 1.65 -28.24 -6.97
N ARG A 49 1.62 -28.87 -8.15
CA ARG A 49 2.00 -28.22 -9.42
C ARG A 49 1.12 -27.00 -9.73
N ILE A 50 -0.18 -27.07 -9.41
CA ILE A 50 -1.09 -25.93 -9.54
C ILE A 50 -0.71 -24.82 -8.55
N LEU A 51 -0.39 -25.14 -7.30
CA LEU A 51 0.06 -24.14 -6.32
C LEU A 51 1.37 -23.46 -6.76
N LEU A 52 2.35 -24.24 -7.22
CA LEU A 52 3.60 -23.72 -7.81
C LEU A 52 3.33 -22.83 -9.03
N TYR A 53 2.36 -23.18 -9.87
CA TYR A 53 2.00 -22.40 -11.06
C TYR A 53 1.27 -21.10 -10.70
N VAL A 54 0.26 -21.17 -9.83
CA VAL A 54 -0.56 -20.03 -9.37
C VAL A 54 0.32 -19.02 -8.66
N LEU A 55 1.22 -19.49 -7.80
CA LEU A 55 2.17 -18.65 -7.09
C LEU A 55 3.49 -18.47 -7.86
N LYS A 56 3.63 -18.87 -9.12
CA LYS A 56 4.88 -18.76 -9.92
C LYS A 56 6.17 -19.09 -9.14
N LEU A 57 6.11 -20.10 -8.28
CA LEU A 57 7.22 -20.46 -7.40
C LEU A 57 8.31 -21.19 -8.22
N ASN A 58 9.52 -20.64 -8.22
CA ASN A 58 10.70 -21.31 -8.81
C ASN A 58 11.45 -22.21 -7.80
N GLN A 59 11.09 -22.14 -6.52
CA GLN A 59 11.69 -22.91 -5.43
C GLN A 59 10.60 -23.49 -4.51
N VAL A 60 10.92 -24.59 -3.82
CA VAL A 60 10.01 -25.27 -2.91
C VAL A 60 9.84 -24.46 -1.62
N CYS A 61 8.67 -23.82 -1.44
CA CYS A 61 8.24 -23.29 -0.14
C CYS A 61 8.00 -24.44 0.84
N ARG A 62 8.64 -24.40 2.00
CA ARG A 62 8.52 -25.42 3.05
C ARG A 62 7.60 -24.98 4.18
N THR A 63 7.53 -23.67 4.42
CA THR A 63 6.72 -23.06 5.47
C THR A 63 5.62 -22.18 4.88
N LEU A 64 4.62 -21.87 5.69
CA LEU A 64 3.58 -20.90 5.31
C LEU A 64 4.18 -19.49 5.18
N SER A 65 5.21 -19.16 5.98
CA SER A 65 5.94 -17.90 5.88
C SER A 65 6.64 -17.75 4.52
N ASP A 66 7.23 -18.82 3.96
CA ASP A 66 7.82 -18.79 2.61
C ASP A 66 6.78 -18.41 1.56
N VAL A 67 5.57 -18.97 1.67
CA VAL A 67 4.47 -18.71 0.74
C VAL A 67 3.96 -17.28 0.88
N HIS A 68 3.83 -16.78 2.11
CA HIS A 68 3.49 -15.39 2.36
C HIS A 68 4.52 -14.43 1.80
N ILE A 69 5.81 -14.67 2.05
CA ILE A 69 6.92 -13.84 1.56
C ILE A 69 6.86 -13.76 0.03
N HIS A 70 6.63 -14.88 -0.65
CA HIS A 70 6.50 -14.87 -2.10
C HIS A 70 5.26 -14.10 -2.57
N ALA A 71 4.12 -14.23 -1.88
CA ALA A 71 2.93 -13.46 -2.21
C ALA A 71 3.13 -11.95 -2.00
N VAL A 72 3.87 -11.55 -0.97
CA VAL A 72 4.30 -10.16 -0.74
C VAL A 72 5.13 -9.67 -1.91
N ASP A 73 6.16 -10.42 -2.33
CA ASP A 73 7.02 -10.03 -3.46
C ASP A 73 6.21 -9.90 -4.76
N GLN A 74 5.28 -10.81 -5.04
CA GLN A 74 4.42 -10.72 -6.23
C GLN A 74 3.51 -9.49 -6.21
N ALA A 75 2.93 -9.16 -5.06
CA ALA A 75 2.13 -7.94 -4.94
C ALA A 75 3.00 -6.70 -5.13
N LEU A 76 4.22 -6.69 -4.61
CA LEU A 76 5.17 -5.59 -4.82
C LEU A 76 5.68 -5.50 -6.26
N ASP A 77 5.79 -6.60 -7.00
CA ASP A 77 6.15 -6.59 -8.42
C ASP A 77 4.98 -6.15 -9.33
N SER A 78 3.75 -6.20 -8.82
CA SER A 78 2.57 -5.75 -9.54
C SER A 78 2.62 -4.25 -9.83
N GLN A 79 2.45 -3.88 -11.11
CA GLN A 79 2.34 -2.48 -11.51
C GLN A 79 0.96 -1.88 -11.20
N THR A 80 -0.08 -2.71 -11.08
CA THR A 80 -1.48 -2.27 -10.97
C THR A 80 -2.09 -2.46 -9.59
N GLY A 81 -1.36 -3.08 -8.65
CA GLY A 81 -1.89 -3.40 -7.32
C GLY A 81 -3.01 -4.46 -7.32
N HIS A 82 -3.24 -5.16 -8.44
CA HIS A 82 -4.32 -6.16 -8.56
C HIS A 82 -4.19 -7.39 -7.66
N LEU A 83 -3.10 -7.51 -6.89
CA LEU A 83 -2.88 -8.57 -5.91
C LEU A 83 -3.01 -8.08 -4.47
N ASP A 84 -3.26 -6.79 -4.27
CA ASP A 84 -3.23 -6.15 -2.96
C ASP A 84 -4.31 -6.71 -2.03
N LEU A 85 -5.54 -6.79 -2.54
CA LEU A 85 -6.66 -7.28 -1.75
C LEU A 85 -6.61 -8.81 -1.57
N PHE A 86 -6.14 -9.55 -2.59
CA PHE A 86 -5.77 -10.97 -2.42
C PHE A 86 -4.75 -11.16 -1.29
N LEU A 87 -3.67 -10.38 -1.27
CA LEU A 87 -2.60 -10.50 -0.28
C LEU A 87 -3.12 -10.25 1.14
N ARG A 88 -3.92 -9.19 1.33
CA ARG A 88 -4.56 -8.86 2.62
C ARG A 88 -5.37 -10.05 3.14
N PHE A 89 -6.28 -10.58 2.32
CA PHE A 89 -7.07 -11.75 2.72
C PHE A 89 -6.20 -12.96 2.99
N PHE A 90 -5.19 -13.21 2.16
CA PHE A 90 -4.33 -14.38 2.29
C PHE A 90 -3.55 -14.37 3.60
N LEU A 91 -3.00 -13.22 4.00
CA LEU A 91 -2.32 -13.05 5.27
C LEU A 91 -3.29 -13.12 6.46
N GLY A 92 -4.47 -12.50 6.35
CA GLY A 92 -5.49 -12.54 7.38
C GLY A 92 -6.01 -13.96 7.66
N LEU A 93 -6.14 -14.82 6.65
CA LEU A 93 -6.52 -16.24 6.82
C LEU A 93 -5.54 -17.03 7.69
N SER A 94 -4.29 -16.56 7.80
CA SER A 94 -3.24 -17.19 8.60
C SER A 94 -3.30 -16.83 10.09
N LEU A 95 -4.21 -15.95 10.51
CA LEU A 95 -4.49 -15.73 11.92
C LEU A 95 -5.08 -16.98 12.59
N GLU A 96 -4.67 -17.25 13.83
CA GLU A 96 -5.15 -18.41 14.61
C GLU A 96 -6.68 -18.40 14.77
N SER A 97 -7.29 -17.23 14.94
CA SER A 97 -8.75 -17.05 15.02
C SER A 97 -9.47 -17.56 13.77
N ASN A 98 -8.93 -17.24 12.59
CA ASN A 98 -9.49 -17.66 11.30
C ASN A 98 -9.23 -19.14 11.04
N GLN A 99 -8.06 -19.65 11.46
CA GLN A 99 -7.75 -21.07 11.34
C GLN A 99 -8.71 -21.95 12.12
N LYS A 100 -9.12 -21.55 13.33
CA LYS A 100 -10.15 -22.26 14.12
C LYS A 100 -11.46 -22.46 13.35
N LEU A 101 -11.83 -21.53 12.48
CA LEU A 101 -13.01 -21.68 11.62
C LEU A 101 -12.73 -22.67 10.47
N LEU A 102 -11.54 -22.59 9.88
CA LEU A 102 -11.09 -23.47 8.79
C LEU A 102 -10.85 -24.92 9.23
N HIS A 103 -10.63 -25.17 10.51
CA HIS A 103 -10.55 -26.51 11.09
C HIS A 103 -11.79 -27.37 10.78
N SER A 104 -12.98 -26.76 10.73
CA SER A 104 -14.21 -27.49 10.38
C SER A 104 -14.19 -28.01 8.93
N LEU A 105 -13.47 -27.31 8.04
CA LEU A 105 -13.32 -27.64 6.63
C LEU A 105 -12.12 -28.58 6.38
N VAL A 106 -11.21 -28.70 7.35
CA VAL A 106 -9.97 -29.48 7.24
C VAL A 106 -9.73 -30.26 8.53
N THR A 107 -10.11 -31.55 8.56
CA THR A 107 -9.90 -32.48 9.70
C THR A 107 -8.47 -32.39 10.24
N GLN A 108 -8.28 -31.96 11.49
CA GLN A 108 -6.95 -31.69 12.04
C GLN A 108 -6.39 -32.83 12.89
N THR A 109 -5.13 -33.17 12.61
CA THR A 109 -4.20 -33.82 13.54
C THR A 109 -2.80 -33.25 13.29
N GLY A 110 -2.37 -32.30 14.12
CA GLY A 110 -1.00 -31.75 14.12
C GLY A 110 -0.94 -30.23 14.05
N SER A 111 -0.34 -29.59 15.06
CA SER A 111 -0.06 -28.16 15.10
C SER A 111 1.09 -27.84 14.15
N SER A 112 0.82 -27.23 12.99
CA SER A 112 1.88 -26.60 12.21
C SER A 112 2.36 -25.38 12.98
N SER A 113 3.63 -25.35 13.39
CA SER A 113 4.29 -24.15 13.92
C SER A 113 4.31 -23.09 12.82
N GLN A 114 3.34 -22.20 12.84
CA GLN A 114 3.21 -21.10 11.89
C GLN A 114 3.87 -19.88 12.52
N ASN A 115 5.10 -19.62 12.09
CA ASN A 115 5.79 -18.43 12.56
C ASN A 115 5.34 -17.21 11.75
N LYS A 116 4.20 -16.61 12.13
CA LYS A 116 3.73 -15.34 11.54
C LYS A 116 4.76 -14.22 11.69
N GLU A 117 5.62 -14.32 12.71
CA GLU A 117 6.65 -13.32 13.01
C GLU A 117 7.62 -13.14 11.84
N GLU A 118 8.00 -14.23 11.17
CA GLU A 118 8.90 -14.14 10.00
C GLU A 118 8.27 -13.32 8.87
N THR A 119 6.99 -13.54 8.59
CA THR A 119 6.23 -12.74 7.61
C THR A 119 6.12 -11.27 8.05
N VAL A 120 5.81 -11.02 9.32
CA VAL A 120 5.71 -9.66 9.88
C VAL A 120 7.04 -8.91 9.74
N GLN A 121 8.14 -9.53 10.15
CA GLN A 121 9.48 -8.93 10.06
C GLN A 121 9.89 -8.68 8.61
N TYR A 122 9.54 -9.60 7.69
CA TYR A 122 9.77 -9.39 6.26
C TYR A 122 9.00 -8.18 5.72
N ILE A 123 7.72 -8.04 6.06
CA ILE A 123 6.90 -6.90 5.64
C ILE A 123 7.46 -5.59 6.21
N LYS A 124 7.84 -5.56 7.49
CA LYS A 124 8.47 -4.37 8.12
C LYS A 124 9.77 -3.98 7.41
N LYS A 125 10.59 -4.98 7.05
CA LYS A 125 11.79 -4.77 6.23
C LYS A 125 11.43 -4.15 4.88
N LYS A 126 10.44 -4.67 4.17
CA LYS A 126 9.98 -4.11 2.89
C LYS A 126 9.48 -2.67 3.01
N ILE A 127 8.74 -2.34 4.07
CA ILE A 127 8.27 -0.97 4.34
C ILE A 127 9.44 0.01 4.57
N SER A 128 10.56 -0.49 5.11
CA SER A 128 11.77 0.33 5.30
C SER A 128 12.59 0.57 4.01
N GLU A 129 12.30 -0.17 2.94
CA GLU A 129 12.88 0.03 1.61
C GLU A 129 12.18 1.19 0.87
N ASP A 130 12.74 1.62 -0.27
CA ASP A 130 12.16 2.69 -1.10
C ASP A 130 11.00 2.17 -1.96
N LEU A 131 9.85 1.96 -1.31
CA LEU A 131 8.59 1.59 -1.96
C LEU A 131 7.75 2.81 -2.33
N SER A 132 6.93 2.66 -3.37
CA SER A 132 5.88 3.65 -3.65
C SER A 132 4.89 3.73 -2.48
N THR A 133 4.23 4.87 -2.34
CA THR A 133 3.31 5.12 -1.23
C THR A 133 2.13 4.14 -1.23
N GLU A 134 1.62 3.78 -2.41
CA GLU A 134 0.50 2.83 -2.55
C GLU A 134 0.90 1.43 -2.06
N LYS A 135 2.11 0.99 -2.42
CA LYS A 135 2.66 -0.30 -1.98
C LYS A 135 2.89 -0.31 -0.47
N SER A 136 3.44 0.77 0.09
CA SER A 136 3.65 0.86 1.53
C SER A 136 2.31 0.84 2.29
N ILE A 137 1.30 1.59 1.84
CA ILE A 137 -0.07 1.55 2.40
C ILE A 137 -0.64 0.14 2.34
N ASN A 138 -0.49 -0.58 1.22
CA ASN A 138 -0.94 -1.96 1.11
C ASN A 138 -0.26 -2.87 2.14
N LEU A 139 1.06 -2.72 2.35
CA LEU A 139 1.80 -3.48 3.36
C LEU A 139 1.38 -3.14 4.80
N PHE A 140 1.00 -1.90 5.10
CA PHE A 140 0.41 -1.56 6.42
C PHE A 140 -0.94 -2.25 6.63
N HIS A 141 -1.80 -2.30 5.60
CA HIS A 141 -3.01 -3.12 5.68
C HIS A 141 -2.68 -4.59 5.93
N CYS A 142 -1.65 -5.13 5.28
CA CYS A 142 -1.19 -6.50 5.52
C CYS A 142 -0.72 -6.74 6.97
N LEU A 143 -0.01 -5.78 7.58
CA LEU A 143 0.36 -5.86 9.00
C LEU A 143 -0.88 -5.85 9.91
N ASN A 144 -1.88 -5.01 9.62
CA ASN A 144 -3.14 -5.00 10.35
C ASN A 144 -3.88 -6.34 10.25
N GLU A 145 -3.92 -6.96 9.06
CA GLU A 145 -4.50 -8.30 8.87
C GLU A 145 -3.74 -9.39 9.63
N LEU A 146 -2.45 -9.19 9.91
CA LEU A 146 -1.63 -10.08 10.75
C LEU A 146 -1.72 -9.76 12.25
N GLY A 147 -2.48 -8.71 12.61
CA GLY A 147 -2.63 -8.21 13.96
C GLY A 147 -1.35 -7.59 14.52
N ASP A 148 -0.53 -6.96 13.67
CA ASP A 148 0.65 -6.20 14.05
C ASP A 148 0.44 -4.71 13.76
N ASP A 149 0.45 -3.89 14.80
CA ASP A 149 0.27 -2.45 14.76
C ASP A 149 1.50 -1.68 15.26
N SER A 150 2.62 -2.36 15.49
CA SER A 150 3.76 -1.78 16.23
C SER A 150 4.34 -0.52 15.58
N LEU A 151 4.42 -0.48 14.24
CA LEU A 151 4.90 0.70 13.51
C LEU A 151 3.91 1.88 13.59
N VAL A 152 2.61 1.57 13.66
CA VAL A 152 1.54 2.57 13.85
C VAL A 152 1.57 3.10 15.28
N GLU A 153 1.75 2.24 16.27
CA GLU A 153 1.90 2.65 17.67
C GLU A 153 3.12 3.54 17.87
N GLU A 154 4.25 3.21 17.24
CA GLU A 154 5.49 4.00 17.29
C GLU A 154 5.27 5.42 16.79
N ILE A 155 4.66 5.60 15.61
CA ILE A 155 4.40 6.93 15.07
C ILE A 155 3.34 7.68 15.89
N GLN A 156 2.31 7.00 16.41
CA GLN A 156 1.33 7.64 17.27
C GLN A 156 1.93 8.12 18.60
N GLN A 157 2.88 7.37 19.17
CA GLN A 157 3.63 7.79 20.35
C GLN A 157 4.52 9.00 20.04
N TYR A 158 5.22 8.98 18.90
CA TYR A 158 5.99 10.13 18.41
C TYR A 158 5.12 11.39 18.31
N LEU A 159 3.96 11.29 17.66
CA LEU A 159 3.01 12.41 17.52
C LEU A 159 2.52 12.96 18.86
N LYS A 160 2.31 12.09 19.86
CA LYS A 160 1.92 12.50 21.23
C LYS A 160 3.06 13.18 21.99
N SER A 161 4.30 12.76 21.75
CA SER A 161 5.48 13.29 22.43
C SER A 161 5.85 14.71 21.99
N GLY A 162 5.42 15.13 20.78
CA GLY A 162 5.82 16.41 20.18
C GLY A 162 7.32 16.52 19.88
N ALA A 163 8.06 15.42 19.91
CA ALA A 163 9.47 15.41 19.55
C ALA A 163 9.66 15.80 18.08
N GLN A 164 10.73 16.53 17.77
CA GLN A 164 11.11 16.89 16.40
C GLN A 164 12.33 16.08 15.95
N SER A 165 12.29 14.76 16.16
CA SER A 165 13.33 13.88 15.62
C SER A 165 13.08 13.59 14.14
N GLU A 166 14.14 13.31 13.42
CA GLU A 166 14.03 12.93 12.01
C GLU A 166 13.35 11.55 11.89
N LEU A 167 12.27 11.49 11.12
CA LEU A 167 11.53 10.25 10.89
C LEU A 167 12.26 9.36 9.87
N SER A 168 12.33 8.07 10.15
CA SER A 168 12.83 7.06 9.22
C SER A 168 11.87 6.84 8.03
N PRO A 169 12.30 6.20 6.93
CA PRO A 169 11.41 5.89 5.81
C PRO A 169 10.16 5.10 6.21
N SER A 170 10.30 4.12 7.13
CA SER A 170 9.16 3.34 7.62
C SER A 170 8.22 4.16 8.50
N GLN A 171 8.76 5.07 9.33
CA GLN A 171 7.97 5.99 10.14
C GLN A 171 7.21 7.01 9.28
N TRP A 172 7.80 7.51 8.20
CA TRP A 172 7.08 8.36 7.23
C TRP A 172 5.93 7.61 6.56
N SER A 173 6.15 6.35 6.15
CA SER A 173 5.08 5.52 5.61
C SER A 173 3.98 5.26 6.64
N ALA A 174 4.34 5.03 7.91
CA ALA A 174 3.39 4.88 9.01
C ALA A 174 2.58 6.15 9.24
N LEU A 175 3.22 7.33 9.21
CA LEU A 175 2.55 8.63 9.33
C LEU A 175 1.51 8.82 8.23
N VAL A 176 1.89 8.56 6.97
CA VAL A 176 0.98 8.64 5.82
C VAL A 176 -0.20 7.69 6.01
N PHE A 177 0.06 6.44 6.40
CA PHE A 177 -0.99 5.45 6.66
C PHE A 177 -1.96 5.92 7.75
N VAL A 178 -1.45 6.41 8.89
CA VAL A 178 -2.26 6.89 10.01
C VAL A 178 -3.12 8.08 9.61
N LEU A 179 -2.58 9.04 8.86
CA LEU A 179 -3.34 10.21 8.42
C LEU A 179 -4.48 9.81 7.47
N LEU A 180 -4.23 8.92 6.51
CA LEU A 180 -5.22 8.48 5.53
C LEU A 180 -6.29 7.55 6.10
N THR A 181 -5.97 6.79 7.14
CA THR A 181 -6.90 5.83 7.77
C THR A 181 -7.60 6.39 9.01
N SER A 182 -7.30 7.64 9.37
CA SER A 182 -8.03 8.33 10.42
C SER A 182 -9.50 8.52 10.02
N ALA A 183 -10.42 8.34 10.97
CA ALA A 183 -11.86 8.44 10.71
C ALA A 183 -12.36 9.87 10.44
N GLN A 184 -11.47 10.87 10.50
CA GLN A 184 -11.81 12.28 10.38
C GLN A 184 -11.32 12.80 9.02
N ASP A 185 -12.14 13.63 8.37
CA ASP A 185 -11.73 14.33 7.16
C ASP A 185 -10.47 15.18 7.43
N LEU A 186 -9.47 15.06 6.55
CA LEU A 186 -8.25 15.84 6.62
C LEU A 186 -8.51 17.29 6.17
N GLU A 187 -8.98 18.14 7.07
CA GLU A 187 -9.27 19.54 6.72
C GLU A 187 -7.99 20.31 6.37
N GLU A 188 -6.92 20.12 7.15
CA GLU A 188 -5.62 20.77 6.92
C GLU A 188 -4.46 19.81 7.20
N PHE A 189 -3.58 19.66 6.21
CA PHE A 189 -2.28 19.01 6.35
C PHE A 189 -1.15 20.04 6.27
N ASP A 190 -0.38 20.18 7.35
CA ASP A 190 0.81 21.04 7.38
C ASP A 190 2.06 20.17 7.56
N LEU A 191 2.83 20.03 6.48
CA LEU A 191 4.04 19.21 6.46
C LEU A 191 5.09 19.72 7.46
N ASN A 192 5.09 21.03 7.76
CA ASN A 192 6.05 21.65 8.66
C ASN A 192 5.87 21.23 10.13
N LYS A 193 4.73 20.60 10.47
CA LYS A 193 4.50 20.02 11.80
C LYS A 193 5.38 18.79 12.05
N TYR A 194 5.88 18.15 10.99
CA TYR A 194 6.62 16.89 11.07
C TYR A 194 8.09 17.02 10.69
N ILE A 195 8.44 18.03 9.88
CA ILE A 195 9.79 18.19 9.34
C ILE A 195 10.10 19.67 9.08
N THR A 196 11.36 20.04 9.30
CA THR A 196 11.85 21.39 8.99
C THR A 196 12.03 21.59 7.47
N PRO A 197 11.70 22.77 6.91
CA PRO A 197 11.78 23.03 5.47
C PRO A 197 13.10 22.64 4.78
N ASP A 198 14.23 22.83 5.46
CA ASP A 198 15.57 22.53 4.92
C ASP A 198 15.87 21.03 4.79
N LYS A 199 15.08 20.17 5.45
CA LYS A 199 15.26 18.71 5.44
C LYS A 199 14.28 18.00 4.50
N ILE A 200 13.33 18.72 3.89
CA ILE A 200 12.34 18.12 3.01
C ILE A 200 13.04 17.73 1.70
N LYS A 201 13.18 16.42 1.50
CA LYS A 201 13.63 15.84 0.24
C LYS A 201 12.44 15.44 -0.62
N ASP A 202 12.69 15.30 -1.92
CA ASP A 202 11.69 14.81 -2.87
C ASP A 202 11.07 13.47 -2.47
N GLU A 203 11.87 12.57 -1.91
CA GLU A 203 11.41 11.25 -1.41
C GLU A 203 10.29 11.40 -0.37
N ILE A 204 10.40 12.36 0.54
CA ILE A 204 9.41 12.62 1.58
C ILE A 204 8.19 13.30 0.97
N LEU A 205 8.42 14.30 0.12
CA LEU A 205 7.34 15.07 -0.50
C LEU A 205 6.46 14.17 -1.37
N VAL A 206 7.05 13.35 -2.25
CA VAL A 206 6.33 12.35 -3.05
C VAL A 206 5.58 11.36 -2.16
N ARG A 207 6.20 10.92 -1.06
CA ARG A 207 5.58 9.97 -0.13
C ARG A 207 4.31 10.51 0.54
N VAL A 208 4.25 11.82 0.82
CA VAL A 208 3.06 12.45 1.43
C VAL A 208 2.00 12.91 0.42
N MET A 209 2.19 12.70 -0.88
CA MET A 209 1.23 13.12 -1.92
C MET A 209 -0.19 12.59 -1.72
N PRO A 210 -0.41 11.33 -1.31
CA PRO A 210 -1.77 10.86 -1.05
C PRO A 210 -2.45 11.62 0.11
N VAL A 211 -1.68 12.03 1.13
CA VAL A 211 -2.21 12.85 2.24
C VAL A 211 -2.59 14.24 1.74
N ILE A 212 -1.73 14.85 0.92
CA ILE A 212 -2.02 16.13 0.27
C ILE A 212 -3.29 16.02 -0.58
N ALA A 213 -3.40 14.96 -1.38
CA ALA A 213 -4.55 14.73 -2.25
C ALA A 213 -5.85 14.50 -1.47
N ALA A 214 -5.78 13.85 -0.31
CA ALA A 214 -6.91 13.59 0.58
C ALA A 214 -7.31 14.81 1.44
N SER A 215 -6.42 15.79 1.59
CA SER A 215 -6.65 16.97 2.44
C SER A 215 -7.39 18.07 1.70
N ARG A 216 -8.24 18.85 2.38
CA ARG A 216 -8.85 20.05 1.77
C ARG A 216 -7.87 21.18 1.59
N LYS A 217 -6.98 21.35 2.57
CA LYS A 217 -5.91 22.34 2.55
C LYS A 217 -4.57 21.67 2.84
N ALA A 218 -3.54 22.04 2.09
CA ALA A 218 -2.17 21.59 2.32
C ALA A 218 -1.21 22.78 2.46
N ILE A 219 -0.31 22.72 3.44
CA ILE A 219 0.74 23.71 3.71
C ILE A 219 2.09 23.02 3.59
N ILE A 220 2.90 23.48 2.65
CA ILE A 220 4.20 22.92 2.30
C ILE A 220 5.20 24.07 2.20
N ARG A 221 6.25 24.04 3.02
CA ARG A 221 7.37 24.98 2.90
C ARG A 221 8.65 24.17 2.74
N CYS A 222 9.32 24.28 1.61
CA CYS A 222 10.56 23.55 1.34
C CYS A 222 11.68 24.50 0.90
N SER A 223 12.92 24.14 1.23
CA SER A 223 14.09 24.86 0.75
C SER A 223 14.32 24.63 -0.75
N GLU A 224 14.10 23.39 -1.21
CA GLU A 224 14.28 22.99 -2.60
C GLU A 224 13.17 22.02 -3.02
N ILE A 225 12.71 22.16 -4.25
CA ILE A 225 11.86 21.16 -4.91
C ILE A 225 12.47 20.80 -6.25
N THR A 226 12.52 19.51 -6.59
CA THR A 226 12.90 19.08 -7.94
C THR A 226 11.67 18.80 -8.80
N GLY A 227 11.90 18.64 -10.11
CA GLY A 227 10.83 18.35 -11.04
C GLY A 227 10.07 17.04 -10.79
N ARG A 228 10.65 16.06 -10.08
CA ARG A 228 9.93 14.85 -9.66
C ARG A 228 8.78 15.19 -8.71
N SER A 229 9.05 16.00 -7.69
CA SER A 229 8.03 16.49 -6.77
C SER A 229 7.02 17.42 -7.44
N VAL A 230 7.47 18.24 -8.41
CA VAL A 230 6.59 19.10 -9.21
C VAL A 230 5.62 18.28 -10.06
N GLU A 231 6.10 17.21 -10.70
CA GLU A 231 5.25 16.29 -11.47
C GLU A 231 4.21 15.62 -10.57
N ALA A 232 4.62 15.14 -9.39
CA ALA A 232 3.72 14.54 -8.43
C ALA A 232 2.65 15.51 -7.90
N LEU A 233 3.03 16.75 -7.55
CA LEU A 233 2.09 17.81 -7.18
C LEU A 233 1.12 18.13 -8.32
N THR A 234 1.63 18.23 -9.55
CA THR A 234 0.82 18.48 -10.75
C THR A 234 -0.20 17.36 -10.97
N SER A 235 0.18 16.11 -10.72
CA SER A 235 -0.72 14.95 -10.78
C SER A 235 -1.84 15.08 -9.74
N VAL A 236 -1.51 15.42 -8.48
CA VAL A 236 -2.49 15.64 -7.41
C VAL A 236 -3.47 16.75 -7.77
N LEU A 237 -2.96 17.90 -8.26
CA LEU A 237 -3.78 19.07 -8.58
C LEU A 237 -4.72 18.84 -9.78
N ASN A 238 -4.35 17.96 -10.72
CA ASN A 238 -5.19 17.63 -11.88
C ASN A 238 -6.11 16.43 -11.63
N SER A 239 -5.98 15.74 -10.49
CA SER A 239 -6.77 14.55 -10.21
C SER A 239 -8.20 14.93 -9.81
N GLU A 240 -9.19 14.42 -10.55
CA GLU A 240 -10.61 14.58 -10.20
C GLU A 240 -10.97 13.94 -8.84
N THR A 241 -10.15 13.00 -8.37
CA THR A 241 -10.34 12.33 -7.07
C THR A 241 -9.70 13.10 -5.91
N SER A 242 -9.01 14.21 -6.16
CA SER A 242 -8.41 15.00 -5.09
C SER A 242 -9.44 15.86 -4.34
N SER A 243 -9.36 15.80 -3.02
CA SER A 243 -10.09 16.66 -2.09
C SER A 243 -9.45 18.04 -1.94
N LEU A 244 -8.26 18.26 -2.50
CA LEU A 244 -7.49 19.49 -2.33
C LEU A 244 -8.20 20.69 -2.98
N ARG A 245 -8.28 21.79 -2.22
CA ARG A 245 -8.89 23.07 -2.63
C ARG A 245 -7.95 24.26 -2.39
N GLU A 246 -7.05 24.15 -1.43
CA GLU A 246 -6.07 25.20 -1.11
C GLU A 246 -4.68 24.59 -0.89
N LEU A 247 -3.70 25.06 -1.66
CA LEU A 247 -2.29 24.63 -1.53
C LEU A 247 -1.44 25.86 -1.22
N HIS A 248 -0.85 25.92 -0.05
CA HIS A 248 0.16 26.93 0.29
C HIS A 248 1.54 26.31 0.10
N LEU A 249 2.21 26.66 -1.00
CA LEU A 249 3.51 26.11 -1.37
C LEU A 249 4.56 27.23 -1.38
N THR A 250 5.45 27.24 -0.39
CA THR A 250 6.59 28.17 -0.35
C THR A 250 7.87 27.41 -0.70
N VAL A 251 8.61 27.86 -1.72
CA VAL A 251 9.84 27.21 -2.18
C VAL A 251 10.95 28.24 -2.35
N LYS A 252 12.12 28.01 -1.73
CA LYS A 252 13.27 28.91 -1.90
C LYS A 252 14.01 28.68 -3.23
N THR A 253 14.19 27.42 -3.63
CA THR A 253 14.91 27.04 -4.85
C THR A 253 14.09 26.03 -5.65
N LEU A 254 13.83 26.33 -6.92
CA LEU A 254 13.26 25.37 -7.86
C LEU A 254 14.39 24.77 -8.71
N ASN A 255 14.67 23.48 -8.54
CA ASN A 255 15.74 22.80 -9.25
C ASN A 255 15.19 21.83 -10.32
N LEU A 256 15.27 22.27 -11.57
CA LEU A 256 14.82 21.49 -12.73
C LEU A 256 15.97 20.85 -13.52
N SER A 257 17.22 20.93 -13.04
CA SER A 257 18.40 20.56 -13.84
C SER A 257 18.47 19.09 -14.22
N GLU A 258 17.85 18.21 -13.43
CA GLU A 258 17.85 16.75 -13.66
C GLU A 258 16.56 16.22 -14.30
N ASN A 259 15.61 17.10 -14.64
CA ASN A 259 14.31 16.65 -15.11
C ASN A 259 14.21 16.56 -16.64
N LYS A 260 13.63 15.45 -17.12
CA LYS A 260 12.98 15.38 -18.42
C LYS A 260 11.59 16.03 -18.39
N LEU A 261 11.41 17.07 -17.57
CA LEU A 261 10.23 17.91 -17.69
C LEU A 261 10.40 18.62 -19.02
N GLU A 262 9.70 18.12 -20.03
CA GLU A 262 9.48 18.90 -21.24
C GLU A 262 8.94 20.28 -20.84
N ASP A 263 9.11 21.30 -21.69
CA ASP A 263 8.58 22.66 -21.46
C ASP A 263 7.11 22.67 -20.99
N SER A 264 6.36 21.61 -21.31
CA SER A 264 4.99 21.37 -20.88
C SER A 264 4.82 21.23 -19.36
N GLY A 265 5.77 20.67 -18.61
CA GLY A 265 5.68 20.49 -17.16
C GLY A 265 5.78 21.81 -16.39
N VAL A 266 6.73 22.66 -16.77
CA VAL A 266 6.91 24.02 -16.21
C VAL A 266 5.73 24.91 -16.58
N LYS A 267 5.25 24.82 -17.83
CA LYS A 267 4.05 25.53 -18.28
C LYS A 267 2.80 25.07 -17.55
N ARG A 268 2.65 23.78 -17.22
CA ARG A 268 1.52 23.25 -16.45
C ARG A 268 1.54 23.71 -15.00
N LEU A 269 2.70 23.70 -14.35
CA LEU A 269 2.83 24.26 -13.00
C LEU A 269 2.48 25.76 -13.00
N SER A 270 3.00 26.50 -13.98
CA SER A 270 2.71 27.94 -14.13
C SER A 270 1.23 28.21 -14.40
N ALA A 271 0.60 27.45 -15.32
CA ALA A 271 -0.83 27.57 -15.62
C ALA A 271 -1.73 27.16 -14.45
N LEU A 272 -1.28 26.24 -13.58
CA LEU A 272 -1.97 25.85 -12.35
C LEU A 272 -1.83 26.90 -11.25
N LEU A 273 -0.68 27.60 -11.17
CA LEU A 273 -0.50 28.77 -10.31
C LEU A 273 -1.38 29.95 -10.75
N GLU A 274 -1.72 30.02 -12.03
CA GLU A 274 -2.66 30.99 -12.62
C GLU A 274 -4.13 30.56 -12.52
N ASN A 275 -4.42 29.32 -12.08
CA ASN A 275 -5.78 28.79 -12.00
C ASN A 275 -6.55 29.41 -10.82
N PRO A 276 -7.67 30.13 -11.03
CA PRO A 276 -8.42 30.79 -9.98
C PRO A 276 -9.11 29.83 -8.98
N GLU A 277 -9.28 28.55 -9.33
CA GLU A 277 -9.86 27.53 -8.43
C GLU A 277 -8.82 26.92 -7.47
N CYS A 278 -7.53 27.02 -7.77
CA CYS A 278 -6.45 26.62 -6.88
C CYS A 278 -5.81 27.88 -6.27
N LYS A 279 -6.18 28.22 -5.04
CA LYS A 279 -5.58 29.37 -4.34
C LYS A 279 -4.18 29.01 -3.87
N VAL A 280 -3.20 29.11 -4.76
CA VAL A 280 -1.80 29.13 -4.34
C VAL A 280 -1.49 30.50 -3.77
N LYS A 281 -1.40 30.56 -2.44
CA LYS A 281 -1.06 31.77 -1.71
C LYS A 281 0.43 31.71 -1.37
N ASP A 282 1.16 32.60 -2.04
CA ASP A 282 2.57 32.97 -1.83
C ASP A 282 3.62 31.99 -2.37
N LEU A 283 4.37 32.47 -3.38
CA LEU A 283 5.60 31.89 -3.92
C LEU A 283 6.82 32.66 -3.38
#